data_AF-A0ABD1JA88-F1
#
_entry.id   AF-A0ABD1JA88-F1
#
_cell.length_a   1.000
_cell.length_b   1.000
_cell.length_c   1.000
_cell.angle_alpha   90.00
_cell.angle_beta   90.00
_cell.angle_gamma   90.00
#
_symmetry.space_group_name_H-M   'P 1'
#
loop_
_entity.id
_entity.type
_entity.pdbx_description
1 polymer ?
#
loop_
_entity_poly.entity_id
_entity_poly.type
_entity_poly.pdbx_seq_one_letter_code
_entity_poly.pdbx_strand_id
1 'polypeptide(L)'
;MSQMTNGALEVYKEMILLYAEECRKLVNSKCADLEPWQIISATILTTLGAVWVKGIIFQPESLMSRMKKRFFRLVRIIPFVGTTIQTQLNKALDDMSESLCTLKEGMSYTKTLPTQGLTHEQVLQRVREYQSLNDVDWENGNVSGAVYWGDETLTKLLVQVYGDFAWSNPLHPDIFPGVRKMEAEVVRMTCELFHGGPESCGTVTSGGTESILMACKAYRDMAYERGVKHPEIVAPVSVHAAFDKAAHYFGMKLVHIPLNKNTMQVDVKAMKRAISNNTAMLVCSAPQFPHGVIDPIEEVGKLAVRYNLPFHVDACLGGFLITFMDKANFPLEPFDFRVKGVTSISADTHKYGYAPKGSSVVLYRNKRYRHYQYFVAPDWQGGIYASPSVAGSRPGGIIAACWATMMYMGEDGYVDTTRKVIQTARTIEAGMRKIDGIFVFGKPEVSVVAIGSDVFDIFRLSNGLTSKGWNLNTLQFPSSIHICVTVLHTQAGVADRFISDVRELVATIMKNPKEKTTGMGAIYGMAQSIPDRSLVTEISHGFLDCLYSTEVTKAQYNHMNGKAH
;
A
#
# COMPACT_ATOMS: atom_id res chain seq x y z
N MET A 1 37.07 38.91 25.24
CA MET A 1 36.97 37.43 25.15
C MET A 1 37.51 36.84 23.84
N SER A 2 37.93 37.62 22.82
CA SER A 2 38.42 37.07 21.54
C SER A 2 39.92 36.76 21.46
N GLN A 3 40.75 37.19 22.42
CA GLN A 3 42.19 36.90 22.42
C GLN A 3 42.57 35.56 23.09
N MET A 4 41.75 35.02 24.01
CA MET A 4 42.03 33.72 24.65
C MET A 4 41.68 32.51 23.75
N THR A 5 40.82 32.68 22.75
CA THR A 5 40.44 31.60 21.81
C THR A 5 41.50 31.33 20.74
N ASN A 6 42.38 32.29 20.43
CA ASN A 6 43.42 32.12 19.39
C ASN A 6 44.61 31.27 19.86
N GLY A 7 45.06 31.44 21.11
CA GLY A 7 46.22 30.69 21.64
C GLY A 7 45.95 29.19 21.83
N ALA A 8 44.72 28.82 22.23
CA ALA A 8 44.33 27.41 22.31
C ALA A 8 44.31 26.75 20.92
N LEU A 9 43.82 27.45 19.89
CA LEU A 9 43.76 26.94 18.52
C LEU A 9 45.16 26.70 17.93
N GLU A 10 46.13 27.55 18.26
CA GLU A 10 47.54 27.39 17.87
C GLU A 10 48.18 26.15 18.51
N VAL A 11 47.97 25.94 19.81
CA VAL A 11 48.48 24.75 20.51
C VAL A 11 47.87 23.46 19.94
N TYR A 12 46.55 23.45 19.66
CA TYR A 12 45.93 22.31 18.98
C TYR A 12 46.49 22.09 17.58
N LYS A 13 46.78 23.16 16.83
CA LYS A 13 47.40 23.07 15.50
C LYS A 13 48.81 22.49 15.57
N GLU A 14 49.63 22.93 16.52
CA GLU A 14 50.98 22.40 16.74
C GLU A 14 50.95 20.93 17.17
N MET A 15 50.06 20.55 18.09
CA MET A 15 49.86 19.15 18.46
C MET A 15 49.44 18.30 17.27
N ILE A 16 48.49 18.77 16.45
CA ILE A 16 48.06 18.06 15.23
C ILE A 16 49.23 17.88 14.26
N LEU A 17 50.07 18.90 14.08
CA LEU A 17 51.25 18.83 13.21
C LEU A 17 52.28 17.83 13.74
N LEU A 18 52.54 17.82 15.05
CA LEU A 18 53.45 16.88 15.69
C LEU A 18 52.97 15.43 15.51
N TYR A 19 51.70 15.15 15.79
CA TYR A 19 51.10 13.82 15.58
C TYR A 19 51.08 13.43 14.10
N ALA A 20 50.81 14.38 13.19
CA ALA A 20 50.86 14.12 11.75
C ALA A 20 52.28 13.76 11.30
N GLU A 21 53.30 14.39 11.86
CA GLU A 21 54.70 14.11 11.55
C GLU A 21 55.18 12.78 12.15
N GLU A 22 54.77 12.43 13.37
CA GLU A 22 54.99 11.11 13.95
C GLU A 22 54.30 10.01 13.13
N CYS A 23 53.04 10.20 12.74
CA CYS A 23 52.33 9.28 11.86
C CYS A 23 53.04 9.13 10.52
N ARG A 24 53.51 10.23 9.92
CA ARG A 24 54.27 10.21 8.66
C ARG A 24 55.55 9.40 8.81
N LYS A 25 56.33 9.64 9.87
CA LYS A 25 57.57 8.88 10.15
C LYS A 25 57.29 7.40 10.34
N LEU A 26 56.23 7.05 11.08
CA LEU A 26 55.80 5.67 11.31
C LEU A 26 55.41 4.97 10.01
N VAL A 27 54.58 5.61 9.17
CA VAL A 27 54.16 5.06 7.87
C VAL A 27 55.36 4.87 6.96
N ASN A 28 56.24 5.87 6.86
CA ASN A 28 57.45 5.77 6.05
C ASN A 28 58.38 4.66 6.53
N SER A 29 58.56 4.49 7.85
CA SER A 29 59.35 3.39 8.41
C SER A 29 58.73 2.02 8.08
N LYS A 30 57.41 1.89 8.14
CA LYS A 30 56.70 0.64 7.84
C LYS A 30 56.68 0.29 6.35
N CYS A 31 56.83 1.31 5.48
CA CYS A 31 56.87 1.17 4.03
C CYS A 31 58.29 1.22 3.46
N ALA A 32 59.33 1.34 4.29
CA ALA A 32 60.72 1.60 3.84
C ALA A 32 61.29 0.50 2.93
N ASP A 33 60.88 -0.75 3.17
CA ASP A 33 61.35 -1.92 2.41
C ASP A 33 60.41 -2.31 1.26
N LEU A 34 59.41 -1.48 0.94
CA LEU A 34 58.43 -1.75 -0.12
C LEU A 34 58.74 -0.94 -1.39
N GLU A 35 58.65 -1.61 -2.55
CA GLU A 35 58.75 -0.92 -3.83
C GLU A 35 57.50 -0.06 -4.10
N PRO A 36 57.62 1.05 -4.87
CA PRO A 36 56.51 1.97 -5.12
C PRO A 36 55.24 1.30 -5.65
N TRP A 37 55.36 0.28 -6.52
CA TRP A 37 54.20 -0.44 -7.05
C TRP A 37 53.49 -1.30 -5.99
N GLN A 38 54.20 -1.80 -4.97
CA GLN A 38 53.63 -2.57 -3.87
C GLN A 38 52.79 -1.68 -2.96
N ILE A 39 53.27 -0.47 -2.67
CA ILE A 39 52.52 0.54 -1.91
C ILE A 39 51.26 0.96 -2.67
N ILE A 40 51.37 1.23 -3.97
CA ILE A 40 50.23 1.58 -4.83
C ILE A 40 49.21 0.43 -4.87
N SER A 41 49.67 -0.80 -5.10
CA SER A 41 48.81 -1.98 -5.19
C SER A 41 48.12 -2.29 -3.87
N ALA A 42 48.84 -2.23 -2.75
CA ALA A 42 48.28 -2.39 -1.41
C ALA A 42 47.20 -1.34 -1.14
N THR A 43 47.47 -0.07 -1.46
CA THR A 43 46.52 1.04 -1.27
C THR A 43 45.25 0.86 -2.11
N ILE A 44 45.39 0.46 -3.38
CA ILE A 44 44.26 0.17 -4.27
C ILE A 44 43.45 -1.01 -3.71
N LEU A 45 44.10 -2.12 -3.38
CA LEU A 45 43.43 -3.33 -2.87
C LEU A 45 42.73 -3.09 -1.53
N THR A 46 43.36 -2.36 -0.60
CA THR A 46 42.73 -2.03 0.69
C THR A 46 41.57 -1.07 0.51
N THR A 47 41.68 -0.10 -0.41
CA THR A 47 40.61 0.86 -0.69
C THR A 47 39.43 0.16 -1.37
N LEU A 48 39.68 -0.64 -2.41
CA LEU A 48 38.65 -1.45 -3.06
C LEU A 48 38.02 -2.44 -2.09
N GLY A 49 38.83 -3.09 -1.23
CA GLY A 49 38.36 -3.95 -0.15
C GLY A 49 37.47 -3.22 0.84
N ALA A 50 37.86 -2.02 1.29
CA ALA A 50 37.06 -1.20 2.19
C ALA A 50 35.75 -0.72 1.54
N VAL A 51 35.79 -0.31 0.26
CA VAL A 51 34.60 0.06 -0.52
C VAL A 51 33.67 -1.15 -0.70
N TRP A 52 34.23 -2.32 -0.97
CA TRP A 52 33.47 -3.57 -1.10
C TRP A 52 32.84 -3.99 0.23
N VAL A 53 33.58 -3.96 1.33
CA VAL A 53 33.06 -4.22 2.69
C VAL A 53 31.97 -3.22 3.05
N LYS A 54 32.17 -1.92 2.77
CA LYS A 54 31.15 -0.89 2.96
C LYS A 54 29.91 -1.19 2.12
N GLY A 55 30.09 -1.55 0.86
CA GLY A 55 29.02 -1.95 -0.04
C GLY A 55 28.25 -3.18 0.43
N ILE A 56 28.90 -4.10 1.16
CA ILE A 56 28.26 -5.25 1.79
C ILE A 56 27.50 -4.85 3.05
N ILE A 57 28.08 -4.00 3.91
CA ILE A 57 27.48 -3.62 5.20
C ILE A 57 26.26 -2.73 5.01
N PHE A 58 26.31 -1.79 4.06
CA PHE A 58 25.29 -0.76 3.87
C PHE A 58 24.29 -1.07 2.73
N GLN A 59 24.02 -2.35 2.47
CA GLN A 59 22.94 -2.72 1.55
C GLN A 59 21.56 -2.40 2.14
N PRO A 60 20.53 -2.22 1.29
CA PRO A 60 19.16 -2.03 1.75
C PRO A 60 18.67 -3.19 2.65
N GLU A 61 19.14 -4.41 2.38
CA GLU A 61 18.80 -5.60 3.15
C GLU A 61 19.82 -5.88 4.27
N SER A 62 19.33 -6.20 5.47
CA SER A 62 20.18 -6.49 6.64
C SER A 62 21.06 -7.74 6.44
N LEU A 63 22.23 -7.77 7.08
CA LEU A 63 23.15 -8.91 7.04
C LEU A 63 22.49 -10.21 7.53
N MET A 64 21.72 -10.13 8.62
CA MET A 64 21.00 -11.29 9.18
C MET A 64 19.98 -11.86 8.17
N SER A 65 19.23 -11.00 7.47
CA SER A 65 18.28 -11.45 6.44
C SER A 65 18.98 -12.17 5.30
N ARG A 66 20.11 -11.62 4.82
CA ARG A 66 20.92 -12.24 3.76
C ARG A 66 21.51 -13.58 4.19
N MET A 67 22.01 -13.68 5.43
CA MET A 67 22.53 -14.93 5.97
C MET A 67 21.43 -15.99 6.09
N LYS A 68 20.24 -15.62 6.59
CA LYS A 68 19.07 -16.52 6.65
C LYS A 68 18.67 -17.02 5.26
N LYS A 69 18.52 -16.12 4.27
CA LYS A 69 18.22 -16.49 2.88
C LYS A 69 19.25 -17.47 2.32
N ARG A 70 20.54 -17.21 2.55
CA ARG A 70 21.62 -18.08 2.07
C ARG A 70 21.58 -19.45 2.75
N PHE A 71 21.33 -19.50 4.06
CA PHE A 71 21.14 -20.73 4.80
C PHE A 71 19.97 -21.55 4.25
N PHE A 72 18.79 -20.95 4.09
CA PHE A 72 17.62 -21.66 3.55
C PHE A 72 17.83 -22.11 2.11
N ARG A 73 18.51 -21.30 1.28
CA ARG A 73 18.89 -21.71 -0.07
C ARG A 73 19.79 -22.96 -0.07
N LEU A 74 20.74 -23.06 0.86
CA LEU A 74 21.57 -24.26 1.01
C LEU A 74 20.74 -25.47 1.46
N VAL A 75 19.82 -25.28 2.40
CA VAL A 75 18.89 -26.35 2.85
C VAL A 75 18.02 -26.86 1.69
N ARG A 76 17.54 -25.97 0.82
CA ARG A 76 16.73 -26.34 -0.36
C ARG A 76 17.49 -27.13 -1.43
N ILE A 77 18.82 -27.06 -1.47
CA ILE A 77 19.64 -27.85 -2.41
C ILE A 77 19.72 -29.32 -1.99
N ILE A 78 19.44 -29.64 -0.72
CA ILE A 78 19.46 -31.02 -0.22
C ILE A 78 18.38 -31.82 -0.97
N PRO A 79 18.72 -32.87 -1.74
CA PRO A 79 17.81 -33.47 -2.73
C PRO A 79 16.45 -33.90 -2.16
N PHE A 80 16.42 -34.53 -1.00
CA PHE A 80 15.17 -34.98 -0.37
C PHE A 80 14.31 -33.79 0.10
N VAL A 81 14.92 -32.81 0.78
CA VAL A 81 14.24 -31.63 1.32
C VAL A 81 13.73 -30.73 0.20
N GLY A 82 14.58 -30.44 -0.79
CA GLY A 82 14.23 -29.64 -1.96
C GLY A 82 13.10 -30.25 -2.76
N THR A 83 13.13 -31.57 -2.99
CA THR A 83 12.06 -32.28 -3.71
C THR A 83 10.74 -32.21 -2.96
N THR A 84 10.73 -32.48 -1.64
CA THR A 84 9.49 -32.38 -0.85
C THR A 84 8.91 -30.96 -0.83
N ILE A 85 9.75 -29.94 -0.67
CA ILE A 85 9.32 -28.53 -0.71
C ILE A 85 8.73 -28.21 -2.09
N GLN A 86 9.39 -28.61 -3.17
CA GLN A 86 8.91 -28.35 -4.52
C GLN A 86 7.58 -29.06 -4.81
N THR A 87 7.41 -30.30 -4.36
CA THR A 87 6.14 -31.03 -4.50
C THR A 87 5.00 -30.32 -3.77
N GLN A 88 5.23 -29.84 -2.55
CA GLN A 88 4.21 -29.08 -1.80
C GLN A 88 3.91 -27.73 -2.45
N LEU A 89 4.93 -27.06 -2.98
CA LEU A 89 4.77 -25.80 -3.71
C LEU A 89 3.95 -26.00 -4.99
N ASN A 90 4.27 -27.02 -5.80
CA ASN A 90 3.51 -27.35 -6.99
C ASN A 90 2.06 -27.70 -6.65
N LYS A 91 1.84 -28.50 -5.60
CA LYS A 91 0.48 -28.81 -5.14
C LYS A 91 -0.30 -27.55 -4.75
N ALA A 92 0.33 -26.64 -3.99
CA ALA A 92 -0.30 -25.39 -3.62
C ALA A 92 -0.66 -24.54 -4.86
N LEU A 93 0.21 -24.51 -5.87
CA LEU A 93 -0.04 -23.82 -7.13
C LEU A 93 -1.15 -24.48 -7.96
N ASP A 94 -1.21 -25.82 -7.99
CA ASP A 94 -2.28 -26.57 -8.64
C ASP A 94 -3.64 -26.28 -7.97
N ASP A 95 -3.70 -26.37 -6.63
CA ASP A 95 -4.90 -26.05 -5.83
C ASP A 95 -5.35 -24.59 -6.06
N MET A 96 -4.40 -23.64 -6.13
CA MET A 96 -4.68 -22.23 -6.43
C MET A 96 -5.21 -22.04 -7.85
N SER A 97 -4.59 -22.67 -8.84
CA SER A 97 -5.00 -22.63 -10.25
C SER A 97 -6.43 -23.16 -10.43
N GLU A 98 -6.78 -24.24 -9.73
CA GLU A 98 -8.14 -24.77 -9.71
C GLU A 98 -9.12 -23.78 -9.06
N SER A 99 -8.76 -23.17 -7.92
CA SER A 99 -9.63 -22.20 -7.23
C SER A 99 -9.85 -20.89 -8.00
N LEU A 100 -8.89 -20.50 -8.85
CA LEU A 100 -8.94 -19.29 -9.67
C LEU A 100 -9.63 -19.50 -11.01
N CYS A 101 -9.85 -20.75 -11.42
CA CYS A 101 -10.57 -21.05 -12.65
C CYS A 101 -12.07 -20.85 -12.42
N THR A 102 -12.56 -19.68 -12.82
CA THR A 102 -13.97 -19.31 -12.68
C THR A 102 -14.79 -19.57 -13.94
N LEU A 103 -14.24 -20.25 -14.94
CA LEU A 103 -14.97 -20.53 -16.18
C LEU A 103 -16.17 -21.44 -15.91
N LYS A 104 -17.34 -21.05 -16.41
CA LYS A 104 -18.54 -21.89 -16.41
C LYS A 104 -18.49 -22.90 -17.56
N GLU A 105 -19.26 -23.98 -17.43
CA GLU A 105 -19.36 -25.04 -18.44
C GLU A 105 -19.69 -24.45 -19.82
N GLY A 106 -18.95 -24.86 -20.85
CA GLY A 106 -19.08 -24.36 -22.21
C GLY A 106 -18.32 -23.07 -22.53
N MET A 107 -17.68 -22.42 -21.55
CA MET A 107 -16.84 -21.24 -21.78
C MET A 107 -15.39 -21.63 -22.09
N SER A 108 -14.72 -20.81 -22.91
CA SER A 108 -13.31 -21.00 -23.26
C SER A 108 -12.59 -19.67 -23.43
N TYR A 109 -11.26 -19.70 -23.29
CA TYR A 109 -10.44 -18.51 -23.50
C TYR A 109 -10.30 -18.17 -24.99
N THR A 110 -10.52 -16.90 -25.33
CA THR A 110 -10.16 -16.36 -26.65
C THR A 110 -8.65 -16.11 -26.69
N LYS A 111 -7.90 -16.99 -27.36
CA LYS A 111 -6.42 -16.90 -27.46
C LYS A 111 -5.92 -16.10 -28.67
N THR A 112 -6.76 -15.92 -29.68
CA THR A 112 -6.43 -15.21 -30.91
C THR A 112 -7.52 -14.21 -31.27
N LEU A 113 -7.15 -13.15 -31.99
CA LEU A 113 -8.14 -12.23 -32.57
C LEU A 113 -9.07 -12.98 -33.54
N PRO A 114 -10.37 -12.65 -33.57
CA PRO A 114 -11.27 -13.24 -34.55
C PRO A 114 -10.91 -12.75 -35.95
N THR A 115 -10.98 -13.63 -36.95
CA THR A 115 -10.66 -13.30 -38.35
C THR A 115 -11.54 -12.17 -38.90
N GLN A 116 -12.80 -12.11 -38.43
CA GLN A 116 -13.74 -11.04 -38.72
C GLN A 116 -14.18 -10.40 -37.41
N GLY A 117 -14.34 -9.08 -37.40
CA GLY A 117 -14.87 -8.36 -36.24
C GLY A 117 -16.26 -8.86 -35.88
N LEU A 118 -16.49 -9.07 -34.58
CA LEU A 118 -17.81 -9.40 -34.06
C LEU A 118 -18.76 -8.21 -34.22
N THR A 119 -20.06 -8.48 -34.37
CA THR A 119 -21.07 -7.42 -34.35
C THR A 119 -21.19 -6.80 -32.96
N HIS A 120 -21.79 -5.61 -32.88
CA HIS A 120 -22.03 -4.93 -31.62
C HIS A 120 -22.78 -5.82 -30.61
N GLU A 121 -23.83 -6.50 -31.06
CA GLU A 121 -24.67 -7.38 -30.24
C GLU A 121 -23.87 -8.60 -29.75
N GLN A 122 -23.04 -9.18 -30.62
CA GLN A 122 -22.18 -10.32 -30.26
C GLN A 122 -21.16 -9.94 -29.18
N VAL A 123 -20.55 -8.76 -29.29
CA VAL A 123 -19.64 -8.25 -28.26
C VAL A 123 -20.37 -8.06 -26.94
N LEU A 124 -21.52 -7.36 -26.96
CA LEU A 124 -22.31 -7.14 -25.74
C LEU A 124 -22.80 -8.44 -25.11
N GLN A 125 -23.14 -9.46 -25.91
CA GLN A 125 -23.52 -10.76 -25.40
C GLN A 125 -22.36 -11.45 -24.65
N ARG A 126 -21.15 -11.43 -25.22
CA ARG A 126 -19.97 -11.97 -24.53
C ARG A 126 -19.64 -11.22 -23.23
N VAL A 127 -19.80 -9.90 -23.23
CA VAL A 127 -19.62 -9.10 -21.99
C VAL A 127 -20.61 -9.53 -20.92
N ARG A 128 -21.89 -9.76 -21.27
CA ARG A 128 -22.90 -10.28 -20.33
C ARG A 128 -22.55 -11.69 -19.81
N GLU A 129 -22.04 -12.56 -20.68
CA GLU A 129 -21.56 -13.88 -20.28
C GLU A 129 -20.42 -13.77 -19.27
N TYR A 130 -19.47 -12.86 -19.46
CA TYR A 130 -18.38 -12.63 -18.51
C TYR A 130 -18.84 -12.01 -17.19
N GLN A 131 -19.81 -11.10 -17.23
CA GLN A 131 -20.44 -10.58 -16.01
C GLN A 131 -21.10 -11.69 -15.19
N SER A 132 -21.66 -12.71 -15.86
CA SER A 132 -22.25 -13.87 -15.18
C SER A 132 -21.25 -14.74 -14.44
N LEU A 133 -19.93 -14.60 -14.66
CA LEU A 133 -18.90 -15.34 -13.92
C LEU A 133 -18.74 -14.87 -12.47
N ASN A 134 -19.28 -13.70 -12.13
CA ASN A 134 -19.22 -13.21 -10.76
C ASN A 134 -20.21 -13.97 -9.87
N ASP A 135 -19.72 -14.95 -9.12
CA ASP A 135 -20.52 -15.71 -8.16
C ASP A 135 -20.55 -15.04 -6.76
N VAL A 136 -19.82 -13.93 -6.56
CA VAL A 136 -19.79 -13.21 -5.29
C VAL A 136 -20.85 -12.11 -5.27
N ASP A 137 -21.78 -12.22 -4.31
CA ASP A 137 -22.87 -11.27 -4.09
C ASP A 137 -22.39 -10.02 -3.33
N TRP A 138 -21.75 -9.10 -4.06
CA TRP A 138 -21.29 -7.83 -3.51
C TRP A 138 -22.43 -6.82 -3.33
N GLU A 139 -23.51 -6.90 -4.12
CA GLU A 139 -24.64 -5.97 -4.10
C GLU A 139 -25.39 -5.99 -2.76
N ASN A 140 -25.55 -7.18 -2.16
CA ASN A 140 -26.19 -7.35 -0.86
C ASN A 140 -25.23 -7.16 0.34
N GLY A 141 -24.08 -6.53 0.12
CA GLY A 141 -23.15 -6.11 1.17
C GLY A 141 -22.37 -7.26 1.82
N ASN A 142 -22.13 -8.37 1.10
CA ASN A 142 -21.34 -9.49 1.63
C ASN A 142 -19.81 -9.32 1.48
N VAL A 143 -19.35 -8.24 0.82
CA VAL A 143 -17.93 -8.07 0.47
C VAL A 143 -17.32 -6.88 1.21
N SER A 144 -16.27 -7.16 1.98
CA SER A 144 -15.47 -6.15 2.66
C SER A 144 -14.77 -5.22 1.67
N GLY A 145 -15.05 -3.92 1.76
CA GLY A 145 -14.46 -2.93 0.86
C GLY A 145 -14.85 -3.22 -0.59
N ALA A 146 -13.85 -3.37 -1.46
CA ALA A 146 -13.95 -3.64 -2.91
C ALA A 146 -14.81 -2.62 -3.70
N VAL A 147 -16.12 -2.63 -3.48
CA VAL A 147 -17.14 -1.78 -4.08
C VAL A 147 -17.68 -0.81 -3.02
N TYR A 148 -17.49 0.49 -3.28
CA TYR A 148 -17.79 1.56 -2.31
C TYR A 148 -19.16 2.21 -2.53
N TRP A 149 -19.76 1.96 -3.69
CA TRP A 149 -21.04 2.51 -4.11
C TRP A 149 -21.85 1.43 -4.84
N GLY A 150 -23.18 1.48 -4.79
CA GLY A 150 -24.04 0.51 -5.48
C GLY A 150 -25.39 1.05 -5.90
N ASP A 151 -25.61 2.36 -5.81
CA ASP A 151 -26.82 2.96 -6.38
C ASP A 151 -26.66 3.13 -7.90
N GLU A 152 -27.73 2.77 -8.62
CA GLU A 152 -27.79 2.84 -10.08
C GLU A 152 -27.77 4.27 -10.61
N THR A 153 -28.31 5.24 -9.85
CA THR A 153 -28.48 6.62 -10.33
C THR A 153 -27.13 7.27 -10.57
N LEU A 154 -26.23 7.21 -9.57
CA LEU A 154 -24.86 7.68 -9.75
C LEU A 154 -24.16 6.86 -10.84
N THR A 155 -24.31 5.54 -10.84
CA THR A 155 -23.65 4.67 -11.84
C THR A 155 -24.01 5.08 -13.28
N LYS A 156 -25.28 5.38 -13.57
CA LYS A 156 -25.74 5.85 -14.87
C LYS A 156 -25.12 7.21 -15.24
N LEU A 157 -25.05 8.14 -14.30
CA LEU A 157 -24.37 9.42 -14.49
C LEU A 157 -22.88 9.22 -14.84
N LEU A 158 -22.17 8.36 -14.10
CA LEU A 158 -20.75 8.12 -14.31
C LEU A 158 -20.46 7.49 -15.67
N VAL A 159 -21.27 6.52 -16.11
CA VAL A 159 -21.13 5.89 -17.42
C VAL A 159 -21.39 6.88 -18.55
N GLN A 160 -22.40 7.75 -18.41
CA GLN A 160 -22.67 8.80 -19.39
C GLN A 160 -21.50 9.78 -19.49
N VAL A 161 -21.04 10.33 -18.36
CA VAL A 161 -19.91 11.27 -18.33
C VAL A 161 -18.62 10.63 -18.84
N TYR A 162 -18.38 9.35 -18.52
CA TYR A 162 -17.27 8.61 -19.08
C TYR A 162 -17.36 8.51 -20.61
N GLY A 163 -18.56 8.22 -21.15
CA GLY A 163 -18.82 8.18 -22.59
C GLY A 163 -18.51 9.51 -23.29
N ASP A 164 -18.95 10.62 -22.71
CA ASP A 164 -18.73 11.98 -23.24
C ASP A 164 -17.23 12.34 -23.32
N PHE A 165 -16.40 11.76 -22.45
CA PHE A 165 -14.97 12.03 -22.35
C PHE A 165 -14.08 10.84 -22.71
N ALA A 166 -14.64 9.80 -23.36
CA ALA A 166 -13.95 8.52 -23.61
C ALA A 166 -12.62 8.67 -24.35
N TRP A 167 -12.53 9.66 -25.26
CA TRP A 167 -11.33 9.93 -26.07
C TRP A 167 -10.44 11.03 -25.51
N SER A 168 -10.83 11.66 -24.41
CA SER A 168 -10.04 12.74 -23.83
C SER A 168 -8.76 12.19 -23.18
N ASN A 169 -7.63 12.82 -23.52
CA ASN A 169 -6.32 12.47 -22.98
C ASN A 169 -5.65 13.73 -22.41
N PRO A 170 -5.50 13.85 -21.09
CA PRO A 170 -4.94 15.06 -20.47
C PRO A 170 -3.45 15.28 -20.75
N LEU A 171 -2.78 14.37 -21.48
CA LEU A 171 -1.47 14.64 -22.09
C LEU A 171 -1.52 15.79 -23.11
N HIS A 172 -2.69 16.04 -23.72
CA HIS A 172 -2.92 17.10 -24.71
C HIS A 172 -3.89 18.16 -24.14
N PRO A 173 -3.44 19.00 -23.18
CA PRO A 173 -4.32 19.96 -22.50
C PRO A 173 -4.82 21.09 -23.41
N ASP A 174 -4.13 21.32 -24.54
CA ASP A 174 -4.52 22.22 -25.62
C ASP A 174 -5.71 21.68 -26.42
N ILE A 175 -5.76 20.36 -26.65
CA ILE A 175 -6.87 19.67 -27.33
C ILE A 175 -8.04 19.43 -26.37
N PHE A 176 -7.75 19.08 -25.11
CA PHE A 176 -8.75 18.72 -24.11
C PHE A 176 -8.73 19.65 -22.87
N PRO A 177 -8.99 20.96 -23.03
CA PRO A 177 -8.96 21.90 -21.91
C PRO A 177 -10.06 21.62 -20.87
N GLY A 178 -11.17 21.01 -21.27
CA GLY A 178 -12.27 20.62 -20.37
C GLY A 178 -11.84 19.60 -19.31
N VAL A 179 -11.19 18.50 -19.71
CA VAL A 179 -10.70 17.50 -18.75
C VAL A 179 -9.57 18.06 -17.90
N ARG A 180 -8.71 18.90 -18.47
CA ARG A 180 -7.69 19.63 -17.71
C ARG A 180 -8.33 20.49 -16.63
N LYS A 181 -9.41 21.23 -16.94
CA LYS A 181 -10.14 22.05 -15.95
C LYS A 181 -10.65 21.17 -14.80
N MET A 182 -11.37 20.10 -15.13
CA MET A 182 -11.92 19.16 -14.15
C MET A 182 -10.84 18.54 -13.25
N GLU A 183 -9.70 18.14 -13.83
CA GLU A 183 -8.58 17.58 -13.06
C GLU A 183 -8.06 18.54 -11.98
N ALA A 184 -7.91 19.82 -12.33
CA ALA A 184 -7.45 20.82 -11.37
C ALA A 184 -8.49 21.16 -10.30
N GLU A 185 -9.78 21.11 -10.66
CA GLU A 185 -10.87 21.31 -9.71
C GLU A 185 -10.95 20.16 -8.71
N VAL A 186 -10.80 18.91 -9.16
CA VAL A 186 -10.70 17.73 -8.27
C VAL A 186 -9.57 17.92 -7.25
N VAL A 187 -8.37 18.32 -7.72
CA VAL A 187 -7.23 18.59 -6.83
C VAL A 187 -7.54 19.72 -5.86
N ARG A 188 -8.08 20.85 -6.34
CA ARG A 188 -8.35 22.02 -5.49
C ARG A 188 -9.44 21.72 -4.46
N MET A 189 -10.55 21.11 -4.84
CA MET A 189 -11.59 20.70 -3.89
C MET A 189 -11.02 19.80 -2.81
N THR A 190 -10.18 18.82 -3.18
CA THR A 190 -9.57 17.93 -2.19
C THR A 190 -8.56 18.67 -1.29
N CYS A 191 -7.79 19.62 -1.83
CA CYS A 191 -6.95 20.52 -1.02
C CYS A 191 -7.78 21.29 0.03
N GLU A 192 -8.95 21.82 -0.35
CA GLU A 192 -9.82 22.54 0.58
C GLU A 192 -10.41 21.60 1.65
N LEU A 193 -10.81 20.37 1.28
CA LEU A 193 -11.29 19.35 2.23
C LEU A 193 -10.23 19.02 3.31
N PHE A 194 -8.95 19.06 2.96
CA PHE A 194 -7.82 18.84 3.87
C PHE A 194 -7.22 20.14 4.44
N HIS A 195 -7.94 21.27 4.34
CA HIS A 195 -7.52 22.57 4.90
C HIS A 195 -6.14 23.03 4.42
N GLY A 196 -5.81 22.78 3.16
CA GLY A 196 -4.48 23.05 2.60
C GLY A 196 -4.15 24.53 2.41
N GLY A 197 -5.16 25.40 2.33
CA GLY A 197 -4.98 26.82 2.02
C GLY A 197 -4.47 27.07 0.59
N PRO A 198 -4.15 28.34 0.26
CA PRO A 198 -3.87 28.75 -1.12
C PRO A 198 -2.59 28.13 -1.70
N GLU A 199 -1.58 27.90 -0.87
CA GLU A 199 -0.30 27.34 -1.29
C GLU A 199 -0.36 25.84 -1.61
N SER A 200 -1.35 25.14 -1.03
CA SER A 200 -1.49 23.70 -1.27
C SER A 200 -1.79 23.41 -2.73
N CYS A 201 -1.30 22.25 -3.17
CA CYS A 201 -1.38 21.85 -4.56
C CYS A 201 -1.30 20.32 -4.68
N GLY A 202 -1.57 19.76 -5.84
CA GLY A 202 -1.53 18.31 -6.03
C GLY A 202 -1.66 17.90 -7.50
N THR A 203 -1.89 16.61 -7.71
CA THR A 203 -2.18 16.00 -9.01
C THR A 203 -3.14 14.82 -8.83
N VAL A 204 -4.00 14.57 -9.83
CA VAL A 204 -4.76 13.32 -9.91
C VAL A 204 -3.80 12.20 -10.32
N THR A 205 -4.00 11.01 -9.76
CA THR A 205 -3.25 9.79 -10.06
C THR A 205 -4.23 8.64 -10.37
N SER A 206 -3.73 7.51 -10.87
CA SER A 206 -4.54 6.33 -11.18
C SER A 206 -5.08 5.59 -9.95
N GLY A 207 -4.58 5.91 -8.75
CA GLY A 207 -4.97 5.24 -7.51
C GLY A 207 -3.99 5.50 -6.37
N GLY A 208 -4.36 5.09 -5.15
CA GLY A 208 -3.57 5.36 -3.95
C GLY A 208 -2.14 4.82 -4.00
N THR A 209 -1.91 3.71 -4.71
CA THR A 209 -0.55 3.22 -4.95
C THR A 209 0.29 4.22 -5.72
N GLU A 210 -0.21 4.80 -6.82
CA GLU A 210 0.53 5.83 -7.56
C GLU A 210 0.70 7.10 -6.71
N SER A 211 -0.31 7.51 -5.94
CA SER A 211 -0.20 8.65 -5.01
C SER A 211 0.94 8.48 -4.00
N ILE A 212 1.05 7.30 -3.38
CA ILE A 212 2.12 6.95 -2.44
C ILE A 212 3.48 6.93 -3.16
N LEU A 213 3.56 6.31 -4.35
CA LEU A 213 4.78 6.26 -5.14
C LEU A 213 5.28 7.67 -5.50
N MET A 214 4.40 8.56 -5.93
CA MET A 214 4.75 9.94 -6.29
C MET A 214 5.27 10.72 -5.08
N ALA A 215 4.64 10.58 -3.90
CA ALA A 215 5.12 11.20 -2.68
C ALA A 215 6.52 10.68 -2.27
N CYS A 216 6.72 9.36 -2.32
CA CYS A 216 8.01 8.74 -2.01
C CYS A 216 9.11 9.21 -2.99
N LYS A 217 8.81 9.24 -4.30
CA LYS A 217 9.74 9.73 -5.33
C LYS A 217 10.11 11.19 -5.10
N ALA A 218 9.12 12.04 -4.81
CA ALA A 218 9.35 13.47 -4.54
C ALA A 218 10.30 13.67 -3.34
N TYR A 219 10.07 12.95 -2.24
CA TYR A 219 10.90 13.08 -1.04
C TYR A 219 12.27 12.41 -1.15
N ARG A 220 12.39 11.36 -1.96
CA ARG A 220 13.68 10.80 -2.37
C ARG A 220 14.53 11.83 -3.11
N ASP A 221 13.96 12.47 -4.14
CA ASP A 221 14.69 13.43 -4.97
C ASP A 221 15.09 14.67 -4.16
N MET A 222 14.23 15.11 -3.24
CA MET A 222 14.57 16.16 -2.28
C MET A 222 15.68 15.72 -1.30
N ALA A 223 15.73 14.44 -0.92
CA ALA A 223 16.81 13.92 -0.09
C ALA A 223 18.15 13.82 -0.85
N TYR A 224 18.12 13.52 -2.15
CA TYR A 224 19.32 13.59 -3.00
C TYR A 224 19.90 14.99 -3.06
N GLU A 225 19.07 16.03 -3.16
CA GLU A 225 19.55 17.43 -3.11
C GLU A 225 20.18 17.79 -1.76
N ARG A 226 19.72 17.15 -0.67
CA ARG A 226 20.33 17.25 0.68
C ARG A 226 21.64 16.43 0.82
N GLY A 227 22.07 15.71 -0.22
CA GLY A 227 23.27 14.88 -0.22
C GLY A 227 23.08 13.44 0.31
N VAL A 228 21.84 13.00 0.53
CA VAL A 228 21.54 11.65 1.03
C VAL A 228 21.68 10.62 -0.10
N LYS A 229 22.65 9.72 -0.03
CA LYS A 229 22.87 8.69 -1.07
C LYS A 229 21.94 7.48 -0.99
N HIS A 230 21.46 7.16 0.21
CA HIS A 230 20.61 5.99 0.46
C HIS A 230 19.37 6.41 1.26
N PRO A 231 18.37 7.03 0.61
CA PRO A 231 17.19 7.59 1.28
C PRO A 231 16.38 6.54 2.07
N GLU A 232 15.95 6.90 3.27
CA GLU A 232 15.15 6.05 4.17
C GLU A 232 13.70 6.56 4.31
N ILE A 233 12.73 5.65 4.19
CA ILE A 233 11.32 5.86 4.56
C ILE A 233 11.14 5.32 5.98
N VAL A 234 10.74 6.16 6.94
CA VAL A 234 10.46 5.72 8.31
C VAL A 234 8.94 5.65 8.49
N ALA A 235 8.41 4.45 8.66
CA ALA A 235 6.97 4.18 8.58
C ALA A 235 6.52 3.07 9.55
N PRO A 236 5.29 3.11 10.09
CA PRO A 236 4.71 1.99 10.83
C PRO A 236 4.76 0.65 10.08
N VAL A 237 4.74 -0.49 10.79
CA VAL A 237 4.52 -1.81 10.16
C VAL A 237 3.15 -1.96 9.50
N SER A 238 2.17 -1.12 9.88
CA SER A 238 0.80 -1.14 9.36
C SER A 238 0.58 -0.31 8.10
N VAL A 239 1.58 0.41 7.60
CA VAL A 239 1.42 1.20 6.39
C VAL A 239 1.12 0.31 5.18
N HIS A 240 0.52 0.90 4.15
CA HIS A 240 0.18 0.17 2.94
C HIS A 240 1.43 -0.44 2.26
N ALA A 241 1.31 -1.65 1.70
CA ALA A 241 2.40 -2.32 0.97
C ALA A 241 2.94 -1.53 -0.25
N ALA A 242 2.29 -0.43 -0.63
CA ALA A 242 2.80 0.50 -1.63
C ALA A 242 4.08 1.21 -1.17
N PHE A 243 4.34 1.34 0.14
CA PHE A 243 5.61 1.85 0.64
C PHE A 243 6.75 0.85 0.44
N ASP A 244 6.52 -0.46 0.60
CA ASP A 244 7.49 -1.49 0.20
C ASP A 244 7.76 -1.46 -1.30
N LYS A 245 6.70 -1.30 -2.11
CA LYS A 245 6.80 -1.15 -3.56
C LYS A 245 7.61 0.11 -3.93
N ALA A 246 7.38 1.22 -3.25
CA ALA A 246 8.14 2.46 -3.43
C ALA A 246 9.62 2.27 -3.08
N ALA A 247 9.90 1.63 -1.94
CA ALA A 247 11.25 1.32 -1.51
C ALA A 247 11.98 0.45 -2.55
N HIS A 248 11.31 -0.57 -3.06
CA HIS A 248 11.83 -1.44 -4.11
C HIS A 248 12.08 -0.69 -5.43
N TYR A 249 11.09 0.02 -5.97
CA TYR A 249 11.20 0.69 -7.27
C TYR A 249 12.20 1.85 -7.27
N PHE A 250 12.29 2.58 -6.15
CA PHE A 250 13.07 3.81 -6.09
C PHE A 250 14.40 3.68 -5.37
N GLY A 251 14.76 2.47 -4.92
CA GLY A 251 16.03 2.20 -4.24
C GLY A 251 16.11 2.85 -2.85
N MET A 252 14.98 2.97 -2.17
CA MET A 252 14.92 3.51 -0.80
C MET A 252 14.91 2.36 0.22
N LYS A 253 15.35 2.63 1.44
CA LYS A 253 15.24 1.67 2.55
C LYS A 253 14.00 1.97 3.38
N LEU A 254 13.10 1.00 3.52
CA LEU A 254 11.95 1.10 4.41
C LEU A 254 12.32 0.65 5.83
N VAL A 255 12.16 1.54 6.79
CA VAL A 255 12.40 1.29 8.22
C VAL A 255 11.05 1.18 8.92
N HIS A 256 10.63 -0.06 9.16
CA HIS A 256 9.37 -0.33 9.83
C HIS A 256 9.43 -0.08 11.34
N ILE A 257 8.43 0.64 11.85
CA ILE A 257 8.25 0.98 13.26
C ILE A 257 7.14 0.10 13.86
N PRO A 258 7.37 -0.53 15.03
CA PRO A 258 6.37 -1.36 15.66
C PRO A 258 5.15 -0.55 16.11
N LEU A 259 4.02 -1.24 16.23
CA LEU A 259 2.80 -0.67 16.81
C LEU A 259 2.78 -0.88 18.33
N ASN A 260 2.07 0.01 19.02
CA ASN A 260 1.64 -0.25 20.38
C ASN A 260 0.62 -1.41 20.37
N LYS A 261 0.87 -2.44 21.20
CA LYS A 261 0.04 -3.66 21.23
C LYS A 261 -1.41 -3.43 21.66
N ASN A 262 -1.70 -2.35 22.38
CA ASN A 262 -3.05 -2.09 22.88
C ASN A 262 -3.81 -1.16 21.93
N THR A 263 -3.16 -0.09 21.46
CA THR A 263 -3.84 0.91 20.61
C THR A 263 -3.76 0.59 19.12
N MET A 264 -2.83 -0.26 18.70
CA MET A 264 -2.50 -0.55 17.29
C MET A 264 -2.06 0.68 16.49
N GLN A 265 -1.67 1.75 17.18
CA GLN A 265 -1.02 2.94 16.61
C GLN A 265 0.49 2.77 16.59
N VAL A 266 1.18 3.52 15.72
CA VAL A 266 2.65 3.53 15.70
C VAL A 266 3.27 4.00 17.03
N ASP A 267 4.34 3.33 17.47
CA ASP A 267 5.14 3.82 18.60
C ASP A 267 5.98 5.03 18.17
N VAL A 268 5.50 6.23 18.49
CA VAL A 268 6.16 7.51 18.21
C VAL A 268 7.57 7.59 18.80
N LYS A 269 7.81 6.96 19.97
CA LYS A 269 9.16 6.93 20.59
C LYS A 269 10.09 6.04 19.77
N ALA A 270 9.61 4.91 19.27
CA ALA A 270 10.38 4.05 18.36
C ALA A 270 10.66 4.74 17.03
N MET A 271 9.66 5.43 16.46
CA MET A 271 9.84 6.25 15.25
C MET A 271 10.94 7.29 15.44
N LYS A 272 10.91 8.05 16.54
CA LYS A 272 11.95 9.04 16.87
C LYS A 272 13.35 8.42 16.93
N ARG A 273 13.50 7.23 17.51
CA ARG A 273 14.80 6.53 17.60
C ARG A 273 15.31 6.02 16.24
N ALA A 274 14.41 5.79 15.29
CA ALA A 274 14.74 5.29 13.96
C ALA A 274 15.14 6.40 12.97
N ILE A 275 14.87 7.67 13.29
CA ILE A 275 15.29 8.80 12.46
C ILE A 275 16.82 8.84 12.37
N SER A 276 17.32 8.95 11.15
CA SER A 276 18.75 9.01 10.82
C SER A 276 19.05 10.17 9.87
N ASN A 277 20.32 10.41 9.59
CA ASN A 277 20.73 11.39 8.58
C ASN A 277 20.28 11.02 7.16
N ASN A 278 19.91 9.76 6.93
CA ASN A 278 19.42 9.28 5.65
C ASN A 278 17.89 9.37 5.52
N THR A 279 17.17 9.74 6.58
CA THR A 279 15.71 9.81 6.54
C THR A 279 15.24 10.86 5.53
N ALA A 280 14.47 10.39 4.55
CA ALA A 280 13.87 11.19 3.50
C ALA A 280 12.43 11.59 3.82
N MET A 281 11.68 10.73 4.52
CA MET A 281 10.31 11.02 4.93
C MET A 281 9.86 10.20 6.14
N LEU A 282 8.91 10.78 6.88
CA LEU A 282 8.08 10.09 7.87
C LEU A 282 6.72 9.75 7.26
N VAL A 283 6.09 8.67 7.73
CA VAL A 283 4.77 8.22 7.27
C VAL A 283 3.86 7.87 8.44
N CYS A 284 2.59 8.22 8.31
CA CYS A 284 1.49 7.72 9.14
C CYS A 284 0.26 7.46 8.27
N SER A 285 -0.68 6.66 8.76
CA SER A 285 -1.93 6.36 8.04
C SER A 285 -3.17 6.90 8.78
N ALA A 286 -4.16 7.35 8.00
CA ALA A 286 -5.43 7.90 8.50
C ALA A 286 -6.63 7.30 7.73
N PRO A 287 -7.11 6.10 8.11
CA PRO A 287 -6.49 5.12 9.00
C PRO A 287 -5.58 4.14 8.24
N GLN A 288 -4.82 3.32 8.97
CA GLN A 288 -4.15 2.15 8.37
C GLN A 288 -5.16 1.07 7.97
N PHE A 289 -4.92 0.43 6.82
CA PHE A 289 -5.81 -0.57 6.22
C PHE A 289 -6.03 -1.81 7.12
N PRO A 290 -5.01 -2.44 7.72
CA PRO A 290 -5.19 -3.66 8.50
C PRO A 290 -6.24 -3.56 9.62
N HIS A 291 -6.15 -2.58 10.52
CA HIS A 291 -6.99 -2.51 11.73
C HIS A 291 -7.88 -1.27 11.84
N GLY A 292 -7.91 -0.39 10.84
CA GLY A 292 -8.81 0.77 10.83
C GLY A 292 -8.49 1.85 11.86
N VAL A 293 -7.27 1.85 12.40
CA VAL A 293 -6.81 2.82 13.41
C VAL A 293 -6.11 4.01 12.76
N ILE A 294 -6.35 5.21 13.26
CA ILE A 294 -5.62 6.42 12.86
C ILE A 294 -4.34 6.53 13.70
N ASP A 295 -3.20 6.70 13.05
CA ASP A 295 -1.93 6.97 13.72
C ASP A 295 -1.92 8.36 14.39
N PRO A 296 -1.10 8.61 15.42
CA PRO A 296 -0.98 9.91 16.09
C PRO A 296 -0.30 10.98 15.21
N ILE A 297 -1.06 11.53 14.24
CA ILE A 297 -0.56 12.44 13.21
C ILE A 297 0.06 13.70 13.82
N GLU A 298 -0.56 14.31 14.83
CA GLU A 298 -0.01 15.50 15.48
C GLU A 298 1.33 15.27 16.16
N GLU A 299 1.50 14.12 16.83
CA GLU A 299 2.74 13.78 17.52
C GLU A 299 3.88 13.53 16.53
N VAL A 300 3.61 12.80 15.44
CA VAL A 300 4.60 12.59 14.37
C VAL A 300 4.86 13.89 13.61
N GLY A 301 3.85 14.74 13.44
CA GLY A 301 4.00 16.09 12.89
C GLY A 301 4.98 16.95 13.70
N LYS A 302 4.97 16.85 15.03
CA LYS A 302 5.97 17.52 15.89
C LYS A 302 7.38 16.98 15.65
N LEU A 303 7.55 15.68 15.41
CA LEU A 303 8.84 15.10 15.01
C LEU A 303 9.29 15.63 13.64
N ALA A 304 8.40 15.63 12.65
CA ALA A 304 8.69 16.13 11.31
C ALA A 304 9.21 17.57 11.33
N VAL A 305 8.56 18.45 12.10
CA VAL A 305 9.02 19.84 12.31
C VAL A 305 10.38 19.88 13.01
N ARG A 306 10.55 19.13 14.10
CA ARG A 306 11.78 19.13 14.90
C ARG A 306 13.01 18.68 14.09
N TYR A 307 12.84 17.70 13.22
CA TYR A 307 13.93 17.14 12.41
C TYR A 307 13.99 17.71 10.99
N ASN A 308 13.10 18.65 10.65
CA ASN A 308 12.97 19.23 9.32
C ASN A 308 12.86 18.17 8.21
N LEU A 309 11.96 17.21 8.42
CA LEU A 309 11.70 16.10 7.51
C LEU A 309 10.31 16.22 6.89
N PRO A 310 10.16 15.86 5.60
CA PRO A 310 8.84 15.62 5.03
C PRO A 310 8.04 14.59 5.81
N PHE A 311 6.74 14.81 5.91
CA PHE A 311 5.79 13.93 6.56
C PHE A 311 4.58 13.71 5.66
N HIS A 312 4.37 12.46 5.28
CA HIS A 312 3.26 12.02 4.47
C HIS A 312 2.18 11.38 5.34
N VAL A 313 0.92 11.80 5.15
CA VAL A 313 -0.25 11.14 5.73
C VAL A 313 -0.95 10.35 4.64
N ASP A 314 -0.93 9.03 4.77
CA ASP A 314 -1.69 8.14 3.91
C ASP A 314 -3.15 8.12 4.35
N ALA A 315 -3.97 8.96 3.72
CA ALA A 315 -5.42 8.98 3.86
C ALA A 315 -6.12 8.31 2.66
N CYS A 316 -5.43 7.42 1.93
CA CYS A 316 -5.99 6.78 0.74
C CYS A 316 -7.31 6.08 1.08
N LEU A 317 -7.34 5.31 2.16
CA LEU A 317 -8.54 4.61 2.60
C LEU A 317 -9.60 5.56 3.12
N GLY A 318 -9.31 6.33 4.18
CA GLY A 318 -10.33 7.06 4.94
C GLY A 318 -10.54 8.52 4.54
N GLY A 319 -9.78 9.05 3.57
CA GLY A 319 -9.70 10.49 3.29
C GLY A 319 -11.07 11.17 3.13
N PHE A 320 -11.91 10.64 2.26
CA PHE A 320 -13.28 11.14 2.01
C PHE A 320 -14.31 10.73 3.08
N LEU A 321 -13.89 10.14 4.19
CA LEU A 321 -14.69 10.02 5.41
C LEU A 321 -14.19 11.02 6.45
N ILE A 322 -12.88 10.97 6.77
CA ILE A 322 -12.28 11.74 7.85
C ILE A 322 -12.45 13.25 7.66
N THR A 323 -12.50 13.75 6.42
CA THR A 323 -12.75 15.18 6.12
C THR A 323 -14.18 15.63 6.43
N PHE A 324 -15.13 14.69 6.56
CA PHE A 324 -16.54 14.98 6.85
C PHE A 324 -16.99 14.51 8.24
N MET A 325 -16.12 13.84 8.99
CA MET A 325 -16.40 13.27 10.31
C MET A 325 -16.95 14.30 11.31
N ASP A 326 -16.35 15.50 11.38
CA ASP A 326 -16.82 16.58 12.26
C ASP A 326 -18.27 16.98 11.93
N LYS A 327 -18.60 17.19 10.65
CA LYS A 327 -19.94 17.52 10.17
C LYS A 327 -20.94 16.35 10.28
N ALA A 328 -20.42 15.12 10.31
CA ALA A 328 -21.19 13.90 10.55
C ALA A 328 -21.43 13.62 12.05
N ASN A 329 -20.97 14.49 12.97
CA ASN A 329 -21.03 14.36 14.42
C ASN A 329 -20.14 13.25 15.02
N PHE A 330 -18.98 13.00 14.40
CA PHE A 330 -17.97 12.06 14.88
C PHE A 330 -16.59 12.73 14.92
N PRO A 331 -16.37 13.74 15.77
CA PRO A 331 -15.16 14.56 15.69
C PRO A 331 -13.87 13.75 15.89
N LEU A 332 -12.82 14.14 15.17
CA LEU A 332 -11.50 13.50 15.20
C LEU A 332 -10.40 14.50 15.58
N GLU A 333 -9.29 13.99 16.10
CA GLU A 333 -8.07 14.78 16.26
C GLU A 333 -7.52 15.23 14.89
N PRO A 334 -6.82 16.38 14.80
CA PRO A 334 -6.25 16.87 13.55
C PRO A 334 -5.34 15.86 12.83
N PHE A 335 -5.61 15.64 11.55
CA PHE A 335 -4.88 14.68 10.70
C PHE A 335 -4.34 15.28 9.39
N ASP A 336 -4.69 16.52 9.06
CA ASP A 336 -4.50 17.12 7.73
C ASP A 336 -3.48 18.27 7.72
N PHE A 337 -3.55 19.18 6.74
CA PHE A 337 -2.62 20.30 6.64
C PHE A 337 -2.71 21.32 7.79
N ARG A 338 -3.73 21.25 8.67
CA ARG A 338 -3.76 21.98 9.95
C ARG A 338 -2.60 21.55 10.86
N VAL A 339 -2.16 20.29 10.76
CA VAL A 339 -0.97 19.80 11.45
C VAL A 339 0.28 20.33 10.74
N LYS A 340 0.98 21.29 11.36
CA LYS A 340 2.13 22.02 10.78
C LYS A 340 3.17 21.12 10.10
N GLY A 341 3.44 19.94 10.66
CA GLY A 341 4.44 19.00 10.14
C GLY A 341 4.04 18.28 8.86
N VAL A 342 2.75 18.14 8.55
CA VAL A 342 2.26 17.39 7.38
C VAL A 342 2.66 18.10 6.10
N THR A 343 3.39 17.46 5.20
CA THR A 343 3.84 18.05 3.94
C THR A 343 3.18 17.47 2.71
N SER A 344 2.59 16.27 2.81
CA SER A 344 1.72 15.69 1.77
C SER A 344 0.66 14.76 2.36
N ILE A 345 -0.40 14.56 1.58
CA ILE A 345 -1.52 13.68 1.90
C ILE A 345 -1.92 12.96 0.61
N SER A 346 -2.18 11.65 0.66
CA SER A 346 -2.84 10.92 -0.42
C SER A 346 -4.29 10.58 -0.04
N ALA A 347 -5.23 10.68 -0.97
CA ALA A 347 -6.65 10.38 -0.74
C ALA A 347 -7.30 9.75 -1.98
N ASP A 348 -7.96 8.60 -1.84
CA ASP A 348 -8.56 7.91 -2.98
C ASP A 348 -9.97 8.39 -3.24
N THR A 349 -10.15 9.11 -4.36
CA THR A 349 -11.46 9.44 -4.90
C THR A 349 -12.24 8.19 -5.28
N HIS A 350 -11.58 7.10 -5.72
CA HIS A 350 -12.26 5.85 -6.09
C HIS A 350 -12.69 4.93 -4.91
N LYS A 351 -12.49 5.39 -3.67
CA LYS A 351 -12.95 4.73 -2.44
C LYS A 351 -14.18 5.47 -1.91
N TYR A 352 -14.08 6.17 -0.77
CA TYR A 352 -15.20 6.95 -0.22
C TYR A 352 -15.42 8.30 -0.92
N GLY A 353 -14.60 8.64 -1.93
CA GLY A 353 -14.97 9.68 -2.90
C GLY A 353 -15.98 9.17 -3.93
N TYR A 354 -16.29 7.86 -3.92
CA TYR A 354 -17.26 7.16 -4.76
C TYR A 354 -17.06 7.30 -6.28
N ALA A 355 -15.93 7.85 -6.71
CA ALA A 355 -15.54 7.96 -8.11
C ALA A 355 -15.29 6.57 -8.72
N PRO A 356 -15.31 6.42 -10.06
CA PRO A 356 -14.97 5.14 -10.68
C PRO A 356 -13.52 4.73 -10.36
N LYS A 357 -13.27 3.42 -10.41
CA LYS A 357 -11.92 2.86 -10.25
C LYS A 357 -10.96 3.50 -11.25
N GLY A 358 -9.72 3.74 -10.81
CA GLY A 358 -8.70 4.42 -11.62
C GLY A 358 -8.46 5.90 -11.28
N SER A 359 -8.94 6.39 -10.13
CA SER A 359 -8.70 7.77 -9.68
C SER A 359 -8.29 7.89 -8.20
N SER A 360 -7.30 8.74 -7.92
CA SER A 360 -6.87 9.17 -6.58
C SER A 360 -6.22 10.55 -6.68
N VAL A 361 -5.85 11.14 -5.55
CA VAL A 361 -5.06 12.38 -5.51
C VAL A 361 -3.86 12.27 -4.57
N VAL A 362 -2.77 12.91 -4.95
CA VAL A 362 -1.65 13.25 -4.06
C VAL A 362 -1.57 14.76 -3.93
N LEU A 363 -1.61 15.22 -2.68
CA LEU A 363 -1.58 16.62 -2.30
C LEU A 363 -0.27 16.95 -1.59
N TYR A 364 0.19 18.17 -1.75
CA TYR A 364 1.37 18.72 -1.10
C TYR A 364 1.04 20.07 -0.48
N ARG A 365 1.68 20.37 0.65
CA ARG A 365 1.52 21.66 1.35
C ARG A 365 1.88 22.85 0.46
N ASN A 366 2.83 22.69 -0.46
CA ASN A 366 3.21 23.73 -1.41
C ASN A 366 3.88 23.14 -2.68
N LYS A 367 4.06 24.00 -3.68
CA LYS A 367 4.61 23.64 -4.99
C LYS A 367 6.06 23.13 -4.94
N ARG A 368 6.86 23.55 -3.94
CA ARG A 368 8.26 23.11 -3.79
C ARG A 368 8.33 21.59 -3.71
N TYR A 369 7.50 20.96 -2.88
CA TYR A 369 7.48 19.49 -2.78
C TYR A 369 6.98 18.84 -4.06
N ARG A 370 5.92 19.39 -4.66
CA ARG A 370 5.32 18.85 -5.89
C ARG A 370 6.28 18.88 -7.08
N HIS A 371 7.14 19.89 -7.20
CA HIS A 371 8.10 19.97 -8.30
C HIS A 371 9.07 18.78 -8.36
N TYR A 372 9.46 18.20 -7.20
CA TYR A 372 10.28 16.99 -7.18
C TYR A 372 9.54 15.74 -7.67
N GLN A 373 8.21 15.76 -7.73
CA GLN A 373 7.46 14.63 -8.26
C GLN A 373 7.54 14.57 -9.79
N TYR A 374 7.56 15.73 -10.46
CA TYR A 374 7.49 15.83 -11.91
C TYR A 374 8.65 15.11 -12.61
N PHE A 375 8.40 14.70 -13.85
CA PHE A 375 9.41 14.26 -14.78
C PHE A 375 9.47 15.23 -15.96
N VAL A 376 10.69 15.60 -16.37
CA VAL A 376 10.93 16.50 -17.51
C VAL A 376 12.10 15.96 -18.32
N ALA A 377 11.91 15.82 -19.63
CA ALA A 377 12.95 15.47 -20.60
C ALA A 377 13.09 16.62 -21.61
N PRO A 378 14.00 17.59 -21.35
CA PRO A 378 14.14 18.78 -22.21
C PRO A 378 14.78 18.47 -23.56
N ASP A 379 15.64 17.45 -23.64
CA ASP A 379 16.46 17.14 -24.82
C ASP A 379 15.91 15.98 -25.68
N TRP A 380 14.66 15.56 -25.44
CA TRP A 380 14.07 14.46 -26.21
C TRP A 380 13.72 14.89 -27.64
N GLN A 381 14.08 14.06 -28.63
CA GLN A 381 13.91 14.38 -30.06
C GLN A 381 12.44 14.57 -30.49
N GLY A 382 11.48 14.06 -29.71
CA GLY A 382 10.04 14.28 -29.94
C GLY A 382 9.52 15.63 -29.44
N GLY A 383 10.40 16.49 -28.91
CA GLY A 383 10.06 17.76 -28.27
C GLY A 383 10.18 17.68 -26.74
N ILE A 384 10.09 18.84 -26.08
CA ILE A 384 10.12 18.90 -24.61
C ILE A 384 8.98 18.06 -24.05
N TYR A 385 9.32 17.04 -23.25
CA TYR A 385 8.34 16.17 -22.60
C TYR A 385 8.26 16.48 -21.10
N ALA A 386 7.04 16.60 -20.57
CA ALA A 386 6.82 16.76 -19.15
C ALA A 386 5.58 15.98 -18.70
N SER A 387 5.68 15.26 -17.58
CA SER A 387 4.55 14.55 -16.98
C SER A 387 4.40 14.87 -15.48
N PRO A 388 3.16 15.06 -15.00
CA PRO A 388 2.90 15.40 -13.60
C PRO A 388 2.92 14.18 -12.67
N SER A 389 2.73 12.97 -13.21
CA SER A 389 2.70 11.68 -12.51
C SER A 389 3.41 10.59 -13.33
N VAL A 390 3.21 9.30 -13.01
CA VAL A 390 3.89 8.17 -13.67
C VAL A 390 3.54 8.06 -15.15
N ALA A 391 2.26 8.28 -15.49
CA ALA A 391 1.76 8.05 -16.85
C ALA A 391 1.96 9.26 -17.78
N GLY A 392 2.11 8.96 -19.08
CA GLY A 392 1.95 9.92 -20.17
C GLY A 392 0.48 10.07 -20.55
N SER A 393 0.02 9.27 -21.50
CA SER A 393 -1.41 9.19 -21.86
C SER A 393 -2.23 8.64 -20.69
N ARG A 394 -3.39 9.26 -20.43
CA ARG A 394 -4.29 8.90 -19.32
C ARG A 394 -5.77 8.91 -19.75
N PRO A 395 -6.64 8.12 -19.09
CA PRO A 395 -8.06 8.06 -19.43
C PRO A 395 -8.81 9.28 -18.88
N GLY A 396 -9.01 10.31 -19.70
CA GLY A 396 -9.69 11.53 -19.27
C GLY A 396 -11.16 11.32 -18.87
N GLY A 397 -11.83 10.29 -19.40
CA GLY A 397 -13.17 9.88 -18.96
C GLY A 397 -13.26 9.56 -17.46
N ILE A 398 -12.21 8.98 -16.87
CA ILE A 398 -12.16 8.69 -15.42
C ILE A 398 -12.04 9.97 -14.59
N ILE A 399 -11.27 10.95 -15.08
CA ILE A 399 -11.12 12.26 -14.43
C ILE A 399 -12.46 13.01 -14.48
N ALA A 400 -13.13 13.01 -15.64
CA ALA A 400 -14.42 13.63 -15.82
C ALA A 400 -15.48 13.03 -14.88
N ALA A 401 -15.57 11.69 -14.83
CA ALA A 401 -16.50 10.99 -13.95
C ALA A 401 -16.17 11.21 -12.47
N CYS A 402 -14.90 11.29 -12.08
CA CYS A 402 -14.49 11.67 -10.73
C CYS A 402 -14.98 13.08 -10.36
N TRP A 403 -14.78 14.05 -11.24
CA TRP A 403 -15.28 15.41 -11.03
C TRP A 403 -16.80 15.43 -10.91
N ALA A 404 -17.51 14.73 -11.81
CA ALA A 404 -18.97 14.63 -11.78
C ALA A 404 -19.47 13.99 -10.48
N THR A 405 -18.77 12.97 -9.96
CA THR A 405 -19.08 12.37 -8.66
C THR A 405 -19.01 13.41 -7.55
N MET A 406 -17.92 14.18 -7.46
CA MET A 406 -17.77 15.19 -6.42
C MET A 406 -18.83 16.28 -6.51
N MET A 407 -19.21 16.68 -7.72
CA MET A 407 -20.28 17.66 -7.96
C MET A 407 -21.67 17.12 -7.62
N TYR A 408 -21.95 15.87 -7.97
CA TYR A 408 -23.22 15.23 -7.69
C TYR A 408 -23.42 14.96 -6.20
N MET A 409 -22.38 14.45 -5.54
CA MET A 409 -22.44 14.14 -4.11
C MET A 409 -22.59 15.39 -3.26
N GLY A 410 -21.90 16.49 -3.64
CA GLY A 410 -21.85 17.69 -2.81
C GLY A 410 -21.28 17.41 -1.42
N GLU A 411 -21.24 18.42 -0.57
CA GLU A 411 -20.81 18.22 0.82
C GLU A 411 -21.85 17.43 1.63
N ASP A 412 -23.13 17.70 1.42
CA ASP A 412 -24.25 17.07 2.12
C ASP A 412 -24.30 15.56 1.87
N GLY A 413 -24.12 15.11 0.62
CA GLY A 413 -24.07 13.68 0.30
C GLY A 413 -22.86 12.98 0.91
N TYR A 414 -21.69 13.62 0.94
CA TYR A 414 -20.53 13.06 1.65
C TYR A 414 -20.73 12.99 3.16
N VAL A 415 -21.32 14.02 3.77
CA VAL A 415 -21.65 14.03 5.20
C VAL A 415 -22.67 12.95 5.55
N ASP A 416 -23.72 12.78 4.74
CA ASP A 416 -24.74 11.75 4.95
C ASP A 416 -24.17 10.33 4.84
N THR A 417 -23.43 10.05 3.76
CA THR A 417 -22.80 8.74 3.57
C THR A 417 -21.76 8.43 4.63
N THR A 418 -20.96 9.43 5.04
CA THR A 418 -20.04 9.31 6.17
C THR A 418 -20.79 8.91 7.43
N ARG A 419 -21.89 9.60 7.76
CA ARG A 419 -22.71 9.27 8.93
C ARG A 419 -23.18 7.82 8.90
N LYS A 420 -23.74 7.37 7.78
CA LYS A 420 -24.26 6.01 7.61
C LYS A 420 -23.17 4.95 7.75
N VAL A 421 -22.03 5.14 7.08
CA VAL A 421 -20.88 4.22 7.14
C VAL A 421 -20.33 4.12 8.56
N ILE A 422 -20.14 5.26 9.24
CA ILE A 422 -19.55 5.29 10.58
C ILE A 422 -20.50 4.72 11.63
N GLN A 423 -21.80 5.03 11.57
CA GLN A 423 -22.80 4.41 12.43
C GLN A 423 -22.82 2.88 12.26
N THR A 424 -22.78 2.41 11.02
CA THR A 424 -22.74 0.98 10.70
C THR A 424 -21.48 0.32 11.25
N ALA A 425 -20.30 0.93 11.05
CA ALA A 425 -19.04 0.44 11.59
C ALA A 425 -19.04 0.37 13.13
N ARG A 426 -19.60 1.37 13.81
CA ARG A 426 -19.75 1.38 15.28
C ARG A 426 -20.73 0.32 15.77
N THR A 427 -21.83 0.07 15.06
CA THR A 427 -22.76 -1.02 15.37
C THR A 427 -22.07 -2.38 15.27
N ILE A 428 -21.31 -2.61 14.19
CA ILE A 428 -20.53 -3.83 14.01
C ILE A 428 -19.48 -3.97 15.11
N GLU A 429 -18.69 -2.93 15.37
CA GLU A 429 -17.69 -2.92 16.44
C GLU A 429 -18.30 -3.28 17.80
N ALA A 430 -19.39 -2.59 18.18
CA ALA A 430 -20.09 -2.84 19.43
C ALA A 430 -20.69 -4.25 19.51
N GLY A 431 -21.16 -4.79 18.38
CA GLY A 431 -21.62 -6.17 18.26
C GLY A 431 -20.48 -7.18 18.50
N MET A 432 -19.34 -6.97 17.85
CA MET A 432 -18.17 -7.86 17.97
C MET A 432 -17.59 -7.87 19.38
N ARG A 433 -17.51 -6.71 20.05
CA ARG A 433 -17.02 -6.59 21.43
C ARG A 433 -17.87 -7.34 22.47
N LYS A 434 -19.11 -7.73 22.12
CA LYS A 434 -20.03 -8.47 23.01
C LYS A 434 -19.98 -9.99 22.80
N ILE A 435 -19.17 -10.49 21.87
CA ILE A 435 -19.09 -11.93 21.56
C ILE A 435 -17.87 -12.52 22.26
N ASP A 436 -18.12 -13.42 23.22
CA ASP A 436 -17.04 -14.13 23.91
C ASP A 436 -16.23 -15.00 22.95
N GLY A 437 -14.90 -14.99 23.12
CA GLY A 437 -13.96 -15.76 22.29
C GLY A 437 -13.34 -14.96 21.14
N ILE A 438 -13.80 -13.73 20.86
CA ILE A 438 -13.16 -12.81 19.91
C ILE A 438 -12.91 -11.43 20.55
N PHE A 439 -12.06 -10.63 19.92
CA PHE A 439 -11.81 -9.24 20.31
C PHE A 439 -11.64 -8.34 19.08
N VAL A 440 -11.86 -7.04 19.25
CA VAL A 440 -11.58 -6.03 18.23
C VAL A 440 -10.18 -5.45 18.45
N PHE A 441 -9.39 -5.36 17.39
CA PHE A 441 -8.05 -4.75 17.42
C PHE A 441 -8.12 -3.23 17.60
N GLY A 442 -7.50 -2.71 18.65
CA GLY A 442 -7.43 -1.27 18.92
C GLY A 442 -8.80 -0.60 19.07
N LYS A 443 -8.87 0.66 18.64
CA LYS A 443 -10.09 1.48 18.57
C LYS A 443 -10.27 1.95 17.13
N PRO A 444 -10.95 1.19 16.26
CA PRO A 444 -11.16 1.61 14.88
C PRO A 444 -12.12 2.78 14.83
N GLU A 445 -11.65 3.96 14.42
CA GLU A 445 -12.46 5.19 14.45
C GLU A 445 -13.14 5.51 13.11
N VAL A 446 -12.84 4.76 12.06
CA VAL A 446 -13.36 5.00 10.71
C VAL A 446 -14.20 3.80 10.25
N SER A 447 -13.94 3.23 9.09
CA SER A 447 -14.81 2.25 8.43
C SER A 447 -14.36 0.79 8.57
N VAL A 448 -13.14 0.52 9.02
CA VAL A 448 -12.60 -0.84 9.10
C VAL A 448 -12.66 -1.36 10.52
N VAL A 449 -13.20 -2.57 10.71
CA VAL A 449 -13.22 -3.27 11.99
C VAL A 449 -12.47 -4.59 11.85
N ALA A 450 -11.32 -4.71 12.53
CA ALA A 450 -10.52 -5.93 12.56
C ALA A 450 -10.77 -6.74 13.83
N ILE A 451 -10.86 -8.06 13.67
CA ILE A 451 -11.25 -9.02 14.71
C ILE A 451 -10.19 -10.11 14.83
N GLY A 452 -9.80 -10.42 16.07
CA GLY A 452 -8.91 -11.52 16.44
C GLY A 452 -9.52 -12.46 17.48
N SER A 453 -8.78 -13.52 17.82
CA SER A 453 -9.11 -14.44 18.92
C SER A 453 -7.82 -14.94 19.58
N ASP A 454 -7.82 -15.02 20.91
CA ASP A 454 -6.79 -15.69 21.71
C ASP A 454 -7.19 -17.13 22.10
N VAL A 455 -8.39 -17.57 21.69
CA VAL A 455 -9.00 -18.84 22.12
C VAL A 455 -8.99 -19.89 21.01
N PHE A 456 -9.18 -19.47 19.77
CA PHE A 456 -9.17 -20.34 18.58
C PHE A 456 -8.48 -19.66 17.41
N ASP A 457 -8.14 -20.42 16.36
CA ASP A 457 -7.58 -19.85 15.13
C ASP A 457 -8.64 -19.05 14.35
N ILE A 458 -8.48 -17.72 14.30
CA ILE A 458 -9.41 -16.78 13.67
C ILE A 458 -9.73 -17.12 12.20
N PHE A 459 -8.85 -17.84 11.51
CA PHE A 459 -9.09 -18.25 10.13
C PHE A 459 -10.21 -19.30 9.99
N ARG A 460 -10.57 -20.01 11.08
CA ARG A 460 -11.79 -20.84 11.11
C ARG A 460 -13.05 -20.00 11.00
N LEU A 461 -13.07 -18.84 11.66
CA LEU A 461 -14.18 -17.89 11.52
C LEU A 461 -14.24 -17.32 10.10
N SER A 462 -13.08 -17.01 9.50
CA SER A 462 -13.01 -16.59 8.09
C SER A 462 -13.65 -17.61 7.16
N ASN A 463 -13.26 -18.89 7.27
CA ASN A 463 -13.81 -19.96 6.44
C ASN A 463 -15.33 -20.12 6.65
N GLY A 464 -15.79 -20.07 7.90
CA GLY A 464 -17.21 -20.16 8.23
C GLY A 464 -18.01 -19.01 7.60
N LEU A 465 -17.48 -17.79 7.66
CA LEU A 465 -18.10 -16.62 7.05
C LEU A 465 -18.13 -16.73 5.52
N THR A 466 -17.04 -17.20 4.90
CA THR A 466 -17.01 -17.50 3.45
C THR A 466 -18.05 -18.55 3.06
N SER A 467 -18.26 -19.59 3.87
CA SER A 467 -19.32 -20.58 3.60
C SER A 467 -20.74 -20.00 3.70
N LYS A 468 -20.91 -18.89 4.44
CA LYS A 468 -22.15 -18.11 4.53
C LYS A 468 -22.23 -16.99 3.47
N GLY A 469 -21.28 -16.93 2.52
CA GLY A 469 -21.26 -15.96 1.42
C GLY A 469 -20.48 -14.68 1.68
N TRP A 470 -19.88 -14.51 2.87
CA TRP A 470 -19.09 -13.31 3.19
C TRP A 470 -17.67 -13.39 2.61
N ASN A 471 -17.23 -12.30 2.00
CA ASN A 471 -15.86 -12.13 1.52
C ASN A 471 -15.14 -11.06 2.37
N LEU A 472 -14.38 -11.53 3.35
CA LEU A 472 -13.61 -10.68 4.26
C LEU A 472 -12.12 -10.69 3.91
N ASN A 473 -11.41 -9.63 4.28
CA ASN A 473 -9.96 -9.61 4.12
C ASN A 473 -9.31 -10.42 5.24
N THR A 474 -8.43 -11.33 4.86
CA THR A 474 -7.59 -12.10 5.78
C THR A 474 -6.29 -11.37 6.03
N LEU A 475 -5.92 -11.20 7.30
CA LEU A 475 -4.75 -10.44 7.75
C LEU A 475 -3.72 -11.34 8.43
N GLN A 476 -2.53 -10.79 8.64
CA GLN A 476 -1.40 -11.50 9.24
C GLN A 476 -0.52 -10.56 10.06
N PHE A 477 0.16 -11.13 11.06
CA PHE A 477 1.08 -10.42 11.97
C PHE A 477 0.45 -9.22 12.70
N PRO A 478 -0.61 -9.43 13.51
CA PRO A 478 -1.11 -10.73 13.99
C PRO A 478 -2.20 -11.35 13.09
N SER A 479 -2.48 -12.65 13.27
CA SER A 479 -3.63 -13.30 12.62
C SER A 479 -4.92 -12.57 12.95
N SER A 480 -5.64 -12.13 11.93
CA SER A 480 -6.89 -11.38 12.07
C SER A 480 -7.69 -11.50 10.79
N ILE A 481 -8.97 -11.15 10.86
CA ILE A 481 -9.79 -10.81 9.70
C ILE A 481 -10.31 -9.39 9.88
N HIS A 482 -10.71 -8.71 8.81
CA HIS A 482 -11.45 -7.45 8.94
C HIS A 482 -12.62 -7.35 7.98
N ILE A 483 -13.53 -6.44 8.33
CA ILE A 483 -14.55 -5.91 7.44
C ILE A 483 -14.33 -4.40 7.25
N CYS A 484 -14.24 -3.97 5.99
CA CYS A 484 -14.22 -2.58 5.58
C CYS A 484 -15.63 -2.17 5.15
N VAL A 485 -16.30 -1.41 6.01
CA VAL A 485 -17.69 -0.98 5.83
C VAL A 485 -17.76 0.05 4.71
N THR A 486 -18.65 -0.20 3.76
CA THR A 486 -18.99 0.69 2.63
C THR A 486 -20.47 1.03 2.67
N VAL A 487 -20.94 1.89 1.75
CA VAL A 487 -22.37 2.23 1.64
C VAL A 487 -23.25 0.98 1.49
N LEU A 488 -22.74 -0.09 0.86
CA LEU A 488 -23.50 -1.33 0.67
C LEU A 488 -23.83 -2.04 1.98
N HIS A 489 -23.00 -1.86 3.01
CA HIS A 489 -23.22 -2.44 4.32
C HIS A 489 -24.21 -1.63 5.17
N THR A 490 -24.53 -0.41 4.74
CA THR A 490 -25.50 0.47 5.42
C THR A 490 -26.95 0.14 5.09
N GLN A 491 -27.17 -0.81 4.17
CA GLN A 491 -28.48 -1.35 3.84
C GLN A 491 -29.12 -2.03 5.07
N ALA A 492 -30.45 -1.97 5.15
CA ALA A 492 -31.19 -2.50 6.28
C ALA A 492 -30.88 -3.99 6.52
N GLY A 493 -30.55 -4.34 7.76
CA GLY A 493 -30.30 -5.72 8.19
C GLY A 493 -28.93 -6.31 7.83
N VAL A 494 -28.10 -5.67 7.00
CA VAL A 494 -26.79 -6.23 6.61
C VAL A 494 -25.84 -6.31 7.81
N ALA A 495 -25.73 -5.24 8.61
CA ALA A 495 -24.91 -5.22 9.82
C ALA A 495 -25.39 -6.24 10.87
N ASP A 496 -26.71 -6.35 11.05
CA ASP A 496 -27.30 -7.31 12.00
C ASP A 496 -27.07 -8.75 11.57
N ARG A 497 -27.22 -9.04 10.26
CA ARG A 497 -26.90 -10.35 9.66
C ARG A 497 -25.44 -10.70 9.92
N PHE A 498 -24.52 -9.76 9.64
CA PHE A 498 -23.09 -9.97 9.89
C PHE A 498 -22.81 -10.32 11.35
N ILE A 499 -23.36 -9.54 12.29
CA ILE A 499 -23.17 -9.77 13.73
C ILE A 499 -23.75 -11.12 14.15
N SER A 500 -24.93 -11.48 13.64
CA SER A 500 -25.59 -12.76 13.93
C SER A 500 -24.78 -13.94 13.42
N ASP A 501 -24.30 -13.88 12.18
CA ASP A 501 -23.49 -14.94 11.57
C ASP A 501 -22.17 -15.14 12.31
N VAL A 502 -21.49 -14.06 12.68
CA VAL A 502 -20.28 -14.15 13.52
C VAL A 502 -20.60 -14.81 14.86
N ARG A 503 -21.69 -14.40 15.53
CA ARG A 503 -22.08 -14.98 16.83
C ARG A 503 -22.36 -16.48 16.73
N GLU A 504 -23.10 -16.90 15.71
CA GLU A 504 -23.42 -18.31 15.47
C GLU A 504 -22.16 -19.15 15.20
N LEU A 505 -21.28 -18.65 14.33
CA LEU A 505 -20.05 -19.34 13.97
C LEU A 505 -19.07 -19.41 15.13
N VAL A 506 -18.90 -18.33 15.91
CA VAL A 506 -18.07 -18.34 17.11
C VAL A 506 -18.62 -19.34 18.13
N ALA A 507 -19.95 -19.35 18.38
CA ALA A 507 -20.56 -20.33 19.28
C ALA A 507 -20.32 -21.78 18.83
N THR A 508 -20.31 -22.04 17.52
CA THR A 508 -20.00 -23.35 16.96
C THR A 508 -18.53 -23.72 17.12
N ILE A 509 -17.62 -22.80 16.79
CA ILE A 509 -16.17 -22.98 16.92
C ILE A 509 -15.78 -23.23 18.37
N MET A 510 -16.42 -22.53 19.31
CA MET A 510 -16.15 -22.63 20.75
C MET A 510 -16.52 -24.00 21.35
N LYS A 511 -17.34 -24.82 20.68
CA LYS A 511 -17.57 -26.22 21.10
C LYS A 511 -16.31 -27.06 20.98
N ASN A 512 -15.43 -26.74 20.03
CA ASN A 512 -14.13 -27.39 19.86
C ASN A 512 -13.06 -26.37 19.40
N PRO A 513 -12.53 -25.53 20.31
CA PRO A 513 -11.64 -24.43 19.94
C PRO A 513 -10.31 -24.89 19.32
N LYS A 514 -9.85 -26.10 19.67
CA LYS A 514 -8.57 -26.68 19.25
C LYS A 514 -8.65 -27.47 17.94
N GLU A 515 -9.82 -27.55 17.30
CA GLU A 515 -9.95 -28.17 15.99
C GLU A 515 -9.06 -27.44 14.98
N LYS A 516 -8.45 -28.22 14.07
CA LYS A 516 -7.52 -27.70 13.07
C LYS A 516 -8.26 -26.91 12.00
N THR A 517 -7.68 -25.79 11.60
CA THR A 517 -8.12 -25.01 10.44
C THR A 517 -7.88 -25.79 9.15
N THR A 518 -8.84 -25.71 8.23
CA THR A 518 -8.80 -26.36 6.90
C THR A 518 -8.90 -25.30 5.79
N GLY A 519 -8.86 -25.71 4.52
CA GLY A 519 -9.08 -24.83 3.36
C GLY A 519 -8.13 -23.63 3.30
N MET A 520 -8.62 -22.51 2.73
CA MET A 520 -7.83 -21.28 2.56
C MET A 520 -7.29 -20.72 3.88
N GLY A 521 -8.06 -20.80 4.97
CA GLY A 521 -7.60 -20.38 6.29
C GLY A 521 -6.32 -21.09 6.75
N ALA A 522 -6.16 -22.38 6.43
CA ALA A 522 -4.94 -23.13 6.75
C ALA A 522 -3.73 -22.65 5.95
N ILE A 523 -3.93 -22.23 4.69
CA ILE A 523 -2.88 -21.67 3.84
C ILE A 523 -2.38 -20.36 4.44
N TYR A 524 -3.28 -19.46 4.88
CA TYR A 524 -2.90 -18.21 5.53
C TYR A 524 -2.19 -18.41 6.86
N GLY A 525 -2.64 -19.36 7.70
CA GLY A 525 -1.96 -19.73 8.93
C GLY A 525 -0.55 -20.29 8.68
N MET A 526 -0.42 -21.18 7.70
CA MET A 526 0.86 -21.76 7.29
C MET A 526 1.80 -20.70 6.73
N ALA A 527 1.30 -19.82 5.85
CA ALA A 527 2.05 -18.74 5.24
C ALA A 527 2.74 -17.86 6.29
N GLN A 528 2.11 -17.61 7.44
CA GLN A 528 2.73 -16.86 8.54
C GLN A 528 3.84 -17.61 9.25
N SER A 529 3.68 -18.93 9.41
CA SER A 529 4.65 -19.78 10.13
C SER A 529 5.93 -20.07 9.35
N ILE A 530 5.92 -19.91 8.01
CA ILE A 530 7.08 -20.20 7.15
C ILE A 530 8.23 -19.21 7.45
N PRO A 531 9.38 -19.69 7.98
CA PRO A 531 10.51 -18.82 8.31
C PRO A 531 11.21 -18.27 7.06
N ASP A 532 11.28 -19.06 5.98
CA ASP A 532 11.83 -18.63 4.70
C ASP A 532 10.77 -17.90 3.87
N ARG A 533 10.73 -16.57 4.02
CA ARG A 533 9.78 -15.73 3.29
C ARG A 533 9.93 -15.80 1.77
N SER A 534 11.05 -16.30 1.23
CA SER A 534 11.22 -16.49 -0.22
C SER A 534 10.25 -17.52 -0.80
N LEU A 535 9.83 -18.52 -0.01
CA LEU A 535 8.82 -19.49 -0.43
C LEU A 535 7.45 -18.83 -0.62
N VAL A 536 7.08 -17.90 0.28
CA VAL A 536 5.84 -17.13 0.14
C VAL A 536 5.89 -16.26 -1.11
N THR A 537 7.06 -15.67 -1.42
CA THR A 537 7.28 -14.95 -2.68
C THR A 537 7.11 -15.84 -3.90
N GLU A 538 7.69 -17.05 -3.91
CA GLU A 538 7.55 -17.99 -5.04
C GLU A 538 6.10 -18.44 -5.26
N ILE A 539 5.37 -18.77 -4.18
CA ILE A 539 3.93 -19.09 -4.27
C ILE A 539 3.16 -17.89 -4.81
N SER A 540 3.50 -16.68 -4.36
CA SER A 540 2.86 -15.45 -4.85
C SER A 540 3.13 -15.19 -6.33
N HIS A 541 4.33 -15.53 -6.84
CA HIS A 541 4.61 -15.45 -8.27
C HIS A 541 3.72 -16.42 -9.06
N GLY A 542 3.64 -17.69 -8.65
CA GLY A 542 2.80 -18.65 -9.33
C GLY A 542 1.30 -18.29 -9.27
N PHE A 543 0.83 -17.73 -8.15
CA PHE A 543 -0.52 -17.14 -8.08
C PHE A 543 -0.74 -16.06 -9.14
N LEU A 544 0.21 -15.13 -9.30
CA LEU A 544 0.12 -14.08 -10.31
C LEU A 544 0.17 -14.65 -11.72
N ASP A 545 0.99 -15.67 -11.99
CA ASP A 545 1.03 -16.36 -13.28
C ASP A 545 -0.33 -17.04 -13.60
N CYS A 546 -0.97 -17.65 -12.60
CA CYS A 546 -2.30 -18.24 -12.75
C CYS A 546 -3.36 -17.22 -13.19
N LEU A 547 -3.30 -15.96 -12.73
CA LEU A 547 -4.25 -14.91 -13.14
C LEU A 547 -4.21 -14.58 -14.64
N TYR A 548 -3.08 -14.85 -15.30
CA TYR A 548 -2.89 -14.63 -16.74
C TYR A 548 -2.92 -15.94 -17.55
N SER A 549 -3.19 -17.08 -16.90
CA SER A 549 -3.27 -18.37 -17.57
C SER A 549 -4.50 -18.44 -18.47
N THR A 550 -4.33 -19.03 -19.66
CA THR A 550 -5.43 -19.40 -20.55
C THR A 550 -5.48 -20.92 -20.79
N GLU A 551 -4.79 -21.67 -19.93
CA GLU A 551 -4.75 -23.13 -19.98
C GLU A 551 -5.88 -23.73 -19.14
N VAL A 552 -6.49 -24.79 -19.68
CA VAL A 552 -7.55 -25.55 -18.99
C VAL A 552 -6.95 -26.90 -18.56
N THR A 553 -6.80 -27.16 -17.25
CA THR A 553 -6.21 -28.37 -16.68
C THR A 553 -7.06 -29.63 -16.93
N LYS A 554 -6.46 -30.83 -16.80
CA LYS A 554 -7.16 -32.11 -17.05
C LYS A 554 -8.34 -32.37 -16.10
N ALA A 555 -8.28 -31.92 -14.85
CA ALA A 555 -9.41 -32.01 -13.92
C ALA A 555 -10.62 -31.19 -14.41
N GLN A 556 -10.35 -30.06 -15.09
CA GLN A 556 -11.34 -29.15 -15.65
C GLN A 556 -12.07 -29.76 -16.86
N TYR A 557 -11.43 -30.66 -17.62
CA TYR A 557 -12.10 -31.39 -18.71
C TYR A 557 -13.14 -32.42 -18.19
N ASN A 558 -12.90 -33.01 -17.02
CA ASN A 558 -13.82 -33.98 -16.41
C ASN A 558 -14.98 -33.30 -15.68
N HIS A 559 -14.75 -32.13 -15.07
CA HIS A 559 -15.83 -31.38 -14.41
C HIS A 559 -16.80 -30.72 -15.41
N MET A 560 -16.32 -30.36 -16.61
CA MET A 560 -17.14 -29.85 -17.72
C MET A 560 -17.89 -30.94 -18.52
N ASN A 561 -17.48 -32.21 -18.43
CA ASN A 561 -18.14 -33.32 -19.15
C ASN A 561 -18.86 -34.30 -18.20
N GLY A 562 -18.85 -34.05 -16.89
CA GLY A 562 -19.23 -35.00 -15.84
C GLY A 562 -20.73 -35.12 -15.50
N LYS A 563 -21.63 -34.58 -16.32
CA LYS A 563 -23.10 -34.79 -16.18
C LYS A 563 -23.73 -35.53 -17.37
N ALA A 564 -22.94 -36.33 -18.08
CA ALA A 564 -23.44 -37.30 -19.03
C ALA A 564 -23.03 -38.71 -18.59
N HIS A 565 -23.76 -39.28 -17.62
CA HIS A 565 -24.01 -40.72 -17.51
C HIS A 565 -25.28 -40.98 -16.71
#